data_AF-A0A934E9S4-F1
#
_entry.id   AF-A0A934E9S4-F1
#
_cell.length_a   1.000
_cell.length_b   1.000
_cell.length_c   1.000
_cell.angle_alpha   90.00
_cell.angle_beta   90.00
_cell.angle_gamma   90.00
#
_symmetry.space_group_name_H-M   'P 1'
#
loop_
_entity.id
_entity.type
_entity.pdbx_description
1 polymer ?
#
loop_
_entity_poly.entity_id
_entity_poly.type
_entity_poly.pdbx_seq_one_letter_code
_entity_poly.pdbx_strand_id
1 'polypeptide(L)'
;MLQILGFLGLVVLVYLGMQYYAAFWLIRSFPGLPVAASTVRIAVLLLALLFPLSVWSLRHGGPLAQGLALGMYVWTGILLIWVFWALCGDLALLAARMLAPTAPARPWLGWGVLAAVALSSAYAVWNAARLPAVVTVEVVLPRLPASLDGFTIVQISDLHVGLTVPLKRLEGIAAMVDKLHPDLIALTGDLVDQARPPRKPSPRPAPAFTPGTAKWRCSATTSSTTAWKTPRPASRAAEPGSCATRSWTWQGSRSRGSTTSWPPA
;
A
#
# COMPACT_ATOMS: atom_id res chain seq x y z
N MET A 1 4.86 28.43 3.05
CA MET A 1 3.43 28.23 3.40
C MET A 1 2.52 28.32 2.17
N LEU A 2 2.60 29.39 1.36
CA LEU A 2 1.76 29.57 0.17
C LEU A 2 1.88 28.41 -0.85
N GLN A 3 3.08 27.90 -1.10
CA GLN A 3 3.30 26.75 -2.00
C GLN A 3 2.59 25.46 -1.55
N ILE A 4 2.62 25.16 -0.24
CA ILE A 4 1.97 23.96 0.32
C ILE A 4 0.45 24.10 0.22
N LEU A 5 -0.09 25.28 0.55
CA LEU A 5 -1.52 25.55 0.44
C LEU A 5 -1.98 25.48 -1.02
N GLY A 6 -1.20 26.01 -1.96
CA GLY A 6 -1.47 25.90 -3.40
C GLY A 6 -1.48 24.45 -3.88
N PHE A 7 -0.49 23.65 -3.47
CA PHE A 7 -0.43 22.22 -3.80
C PHE A 7 -1.65 21.45 -3.23
N LEU A 8 -1.98 21.63 -1.96
CA LEU A 8 -3.13 20.98 -1.35
C LEU A 8 -4.46 21.41 -1.99
N GLY A 9 -4.61 22.70 -2.29
CA GLY A 9 -5.76 23.24 -3.00
C GLY A 9 -5.93 22.59 -4.38
N LEU A 10 -4.84 22.42 -5.12
CA LEU A 10 -4.85 21.74 -6.42
C LEU A 10 -5.26 20.28 -6.29
N VAL A 11 -4.70 19.53 -5.33
CA VAL A 11 -5.06 18.11 -5.11
C VAL A 11 -6.54 17.97 -4.76
N VAL A 12 -7.06 18.81 -3.86
CA VAL A 12 -8.48 18.79 -3.48
C VAL A 12 -9.37 19.16 -4.67
N LEU A 13 -8.98 20.18 -5.45
CA LEU A 13 -9.72 20.58 -6.65
C LEU A 13 -9.79 19.44 -7.67
N VAL A 14 -8.67 18.78 -7.95
CA VAL A 14 -8.61 17.63 -8.86
C VAL A 14 -9.47 16.48 -8.33
N TYR A 15 -9.36 16.16 -7.05
CA TYR A 15 -10.13 15.08 -6.43
C TYR A 15 -11.64 15.35 -6.48
N LEU A 16 -12.09 16.55 -6.10
CA LEU A 16 -13.51 16.93 -6.19
C LEU A 16 -13.97 17.04 -7.65
N GLY A 17 -13.11 17.49 -8.55
CA GLY A 17 -13.36 17.53 -9.98
C GLY A 17 -13.61 16.15 -10.57
N MET A 18 -12.83 15.14 -10.16
CA MET A 18 -13.04 13.74 -10.54
C MET A 18 -14.40 13.21 -10.05
N GLN A 19 -14.77 13.49 -8.80
CA GLN A 19 -16.09 13.12 -8.24
C GLN A 19 -17.24 13.78 -9.01
N TYR A 20 -17.11 15.07 -9.27
CA TYR A 20 -18.10 15.84 -10.02
C TYR A 20 -18.23 15.31 -11.45
N TYR A 21 -17.12 15.05 -12.13
CA TYR A 21 -17.12 14.48 -13.48
C TYR A 21 -17.78 13.11 -13.52
N ALA A 22 -17.47 12.21 -12.57
CA ALA A 22 -18.12 10.90 -12.48
C ALA A 22 -19.65 11.03 -12.29
N ALA A 23 -20.10 11.93 -11.40
CA ALA A 23 -21.52 12.18 -11.19
C ALA A 23 -22.20 12.78 -12.44
N PHE A 24 -21.58 13.77 -13.08
CA PHE A 24 -22.06 14.37 -14.32
C PHE A 24 -22.18 13.32 -15.43
N TRP A 25 -21.15 12.49 -15.60
CA TRP A 25 -21.11 11.42 -16.58
C TRP A 25 -22.24 10.41 -16.36
N LEU A 26 -22.49 10.01 -15.10
CA LEU A 26 -23.56 9.09 -14.75
C LEU A 26 -24.94 9.65 -15.11
N ILE A 27 -25.23 10.89 -14.70
CA ILE A 27 -26.51 11.56 -14.95
C ILE A 27 -26.75 11.72 -16.45
N ARG A 28 -25.72 12.13 -17.20
CA ARG A 28 -25.81 12.31 -18.66
C ARG A 28 -26.02 10.99 -19.39
N SER A 29 -25.37 9.92 -18.94
CA SER A 29 -25.44 8.62 -19.61
C SER A 29 -26.71 7.84 -19.29
N PHE A 30 -27.34 8.13 -18.15
CA PHE A 30 -28.55 7.46 -17.67
C PHE A 30 -29.64 8.46 -17.26
N PRO A 31 -30.25 9.18 -18.22
CA PRO A 31 -31.29 10.17 -17.93
C PRO A 31 -32.58 9.56 -17.35
N GLY A 32 -32.80 8.25 -17.51
CA GLY A 32 -33.96 7.53 -17.00
C GLY A 32 -33.85 7.01 -15.57
N LEU A 33 -32.86 7.46 -14.79
CA LEU A 33 -32.74 7.07 -13.38
C LEU A 33 -33.97 7.57 -12.58
N PRO A 34 -34.55 6.75 -11.68
CA PRO A 34 -35.73 7.12 -10.90
C PRO A 34 -35.43 8.09 -9.74
N VAL A 35 -34.30 8.81 -9.81
CA VAL A 35 -33.79 9.69 -8.76
C VAL A 35 -33.39 11.03 -9.35
N ALA A 36 -33.59 12.11 -8.60
CA ALA A 36 -33.22 13.44 -9.06
C ALA A 36 -31.70 13.54 -9.29
N ALA A 37 -31.30 14.23 -10.37
CA ALA A 37 -29.90 14.45 -10.72
C ALA A 37 -29.10 15.12 -9.59
N SER A 38 -29.72 16.02 -8.83
CA SER A 38 -29.12 16.66 -7.64
C SER A 38 -28.79 15.63 -6.56
N THR A 39 -29.69 14.68 -6.30
CA THR A 39 -29.47 13.60 -5.31
C THR A 39 -28.29 12.74 -5.70
N VAL A 40 -28.19 12.32 -6.96
CA VAL A 40 -27.04 11.54 -7.47
C VAL A 40 -25.74 12.32 -7.28
N ARG A 41 -25.73 13.60 -7.67
CA ARG A 41 -24.54 14.46 -7.56
C ARG A 41 -24.10 14.65 -6.11
N ILE A 42 -25.03 14.94 -5.21
CA ILE A 42 -24.75 15.10 -3.79
C ILE A 42 -24.23 13.78 -3.21
N ALA A 43 -24.86 12.65 -3.52
CA ALA A 43 -24.43 11.34 -3.02
C ALA A 43 -22.99 11.01 -3.42
N VAL A 44 -22.61 11.21 -4.70
CA VAL A 44 -21.23 10.97 -5.16
C VAL A 44 -20.25 11.96 -4.53
N LEU A 45 -20.60 13.25 -4.42
CA LEU A 45 -19.74 14.24 -3.78
C LEU A 45 -19.55 13.98 -2.28
N LEU A 46 -20.56 13.46 -1.59
CA LEU A 46 -20.44 13.06 -0.18
C LEU A 46 -19.43 11.92 0.02
N LEU A 47 -19.22 11.06 -0.99
CA LEU A 47 -18.17 10.03 -0.91
C LEU A 47 -16.76 10.63 -0.88
N ALA A 48 -16.57 11.89 -1.30
CA ALA A 48 -15.31 12.60 -1.13
C ALA A 48 -14.94 12.79 0.35
N LEU A 49 -15.93 12.79 1.25
CA LEU A 49 -15.71 12.89 2.69
C LEU A 49 -15.03 11.64 3.27
N LEU A 50 -14.99 10.52 2.56
CA LEU A 50 -14.25 9.32 2.99
C LEU A 50 -12.76 9.61 3.21
N PHE A 51 -12.16 10.52 2.45
CA PHE A 51 -10.75 10.91 2.60
C PHE A 51 -10.47 11.61 3.95
N PRO A 52 -11.10 12.75 4.28
CA PRO A 52 -10.87 13.39 5.58
C PRO A 52 -11.35 12.52 6.75
N LEU A 53 -12.43 11.74 6.59
CA LEU A 53 -12.89 10.82 7.64
C LEU A 53 -11.88 9.69 7.91
N SER A 54 -11.30 9.10 6.86
CA SER A 54 -10.31 8.03 7.03
C SER A 54 -9.06 8.54 7.74
N VAL A 55 -8.52 9.68 7.30
CA VAL A 55 -7.34 10.31 7.93
C VAL A 55 -7.60 10.68 9.38
N TRP A 56 -8.76 11.27 9.68
CA TRP A 56 -9.13 11.60 11.05
C TRP A 56 -9.32 10.35 11.91
N SER A 57 -9.99 9.31 11.39
CA SER A 57 -10.27 8.08 12.11
C SER A 57 -8.99 7.26 12.39
N LEU A 58 -8.04 7.24 11.45
CA LEU A 58 -6.74 6.57 11.63
C LEU A 58 -5.94 7.12 12.84
N ARG A 59 -6.18 8.35 13.28
CA ARG A 59 -5.57 8.92 14.50
C ARG A 59 -6.07 8.23 15.78
N HIS A 60 -7.29 7.70 15.75
CA HIS A 60 -7.93 7.02 16.88
C HIS A 60 -7.70 5.50 16.83
N GLY A 61 -7.45 4.96 15.63
CA GLY A 61 -7.21 3.55 15.40
C GLY A 61 -8.45 2.67 15.59
N GLY A 62 -8.26 1.35 15.53
CA GLY A 62 -9.34 0.38 15.69
C GLY A 62 -10.00 -0.07 14.37
N PRO A 63 -10.95 -1.02 14.43
CA PRO A 63 -11.52 -1.66 13.24
C PRO A 63 -12.28 -0.69 12.33
N LEU A 64 -13.00 0.28 12.90
CA LEU A 64 -13.71 1.30 12.11
C LEU A 64 -12.75 2.17 11.29
N ALA A 65 -11.63 2.58 11.88
CA ALA A 65 -10.61 3.36 11.18
C ALA A 65 -9.99 2.59 10.02
N GLN A 66 -9.73 1.29 10.21
CA GLN A 66 -9.23 0.40 9.17
C GLN A 66 -10.27 0.21 8.06
N GLY A 67 -11.55 0.02 8.41
CA GLY A 67 -12.65 -0.11 7.46
C GLY A 67 -12.87 1.16 6.64
N LEU A 68 -12.82 2.34 7.27
CA LEU A 68 -12.92 3.64 6.57
C LEU A 68 -11.74 3.88 5.63
N ALA A 69 -10.51 3.55 6.06
CA ALA A 69 -9.33 3.65 5.21
C ALA A 69 -9.40 2.70 4.02
N LEU A 70 -9.77 1.44 4.24
CA LEU A 70 -9.98 0.47 3.15
C LEU A 70 -11.08 0.95 2.20
N GLY A 71 -12.21 1.42 2.72
CA GLY A 71 -13.31 1.97 1.93
C GLY A 71 -12.87 3.17 1.09
N MET A 72 -12.08 4.07 1.66
CA MET A 72 -11.48 5.20 0.95
C MET A 72 -10.53 4.73 -0.17
N TYR A 73 -9.64 3.77 0.08
CA TYR A 73 -8.73 3.24 -0.94
C TYR A 73 -9.49 2.57 -2.09
N VAL A 74 -10.47 1.72 -1.77
CA VAL A 74 -11.31 1.05 -2.77
C VAL A 74 -12.10 2.06 -3.58
N TRP A 75 -12.75 3.03 -2.92
CA TRP A 75 -13.52 4.06 -3.60
C TRP A 75 -12.64 4.91 -4.53
N THR A 76 -11.47 5.35 -4.06
CA THR A 76 -10.55 6.15 -4.86
C THR A 76 -10.02 5.35 -6.07
N GLY A 77 -9.72 4.06 -5.90
CA GLY A 77 -9.34 3.18 -7.00
C GLY A 77 -10.46 3.02 -8.05
N ILE A 78 -11.70 2.78 -7.59
CA ILE A 78 -12.87 2.70 -8.48
C ILE A 78 -13.09 4.03 -9.20
N LEU A 79 -12.99 5.16 -8.50
CA LEU A 79 -13.14 6.49 -9.09
C LEU A 79 -12.12 6.74 -10.21
N LEU A 80 -10.84 6.40 -10.00
CA LEU A 80 -9.80 6.56 -11.02
C LEU A 80 -10.10 5.71 -12.26
N ILE A 81 -10.47 4.44 -12.07
CA ILE A 81 -10.85 3.53 -13.15
C ILE A 81 -12.10 4.05 -13.89
N TRP A 82 -13.07 4.55 -13.14
CA TRP A 82 -14.29 5.12 -13.70
C TRP A 82 -14.01 6.36 -14.54
N VAL A 83 -13.29 7.33 -13.99
CA VAL A 83 -12.90 8.54 -14.72
C VAL A 83 -12.14 8.17 -16.00
N PHE A 84 -11.20 7.22 -15.94
CA PHE A 84 -10.46 6.74 -17.11
C PHE A 84 -11.40 6.21 -18.21
N TRP A 85 -12.26 5.24 -17.90
CA TRP A 85 -13.16 4.66 -18.90
C TRP A 85 -14.24 5.63 -19.38
N ALA A 86 -14.72 6.52 -18.52
CA ALA A 86 -15.63 7.59 -18.89
C ALA A 86 -14.98 8.56 -19.89
N LEU A 87 -13.72 8.96 -19.66
CA LEU A 87 -12.94 9.79 -20.61
C LEU A 87 -12.73 9.08 -21.94
N CYS A 88 -12.37 7.79 -21.94
CA CYS A 88 -12.26 7.00 -23.17
C CYS A 88 -13.58 6.96 -23.95
N GLY A 89 -14.71 6.77 -23.26
CA GLY A 89 -16.05 6.81 -23.86
C GLY A 89 -16.41 8.17 -24.45
N ASP A 90 -16.06 9.27 -23.76
CA ASP A 90 -16.33 10.63 -24.22
C ASP A 90 -15.47 11.01 -25.42
N LEU A 91 -14.20 10.60 -25.44
CA LEU A 91 -13.31 10.74 -26.61
C LEU A 91 -13.81 9.92 -27.80
N ALA A 92 -14.27 8.69 -27.58
CA ALA A 92 -14.85 7.86 -28.63
C ALA A 92 -16.14 8.48 -29.21
N LEU A 93 -16.99 9.05 -28.35
CA LEU A 93 -18.20 9.77 -28.78
C LEU A 93 -17.86 11.05 -29.54
N LEU A 94 -16.84 11.79 -29.12
CA LEU A 94 -16.35 12.97 -29.82
C LEU A 94 -15.84 12.61 -31.22
N ALA A 95 -14.99 11.59 -31.32
CA ALA A 95 -14.49 11.08 -32.60
C ALA A 95 -15.64 10.62 -33.52
N ALA A 96 -16.62 9.88 -32.98
CA ALA A 96 -17.78 9.45 -33.73
C ALA A 96 -18.61 10.63 -34.28
N ARG A 97 -18.79 11.69 -33.48
CA ARG A 97 -19.49 12.92 -33.93
C ARG A 97 -18.73 13.69 -34.99
N MET A 98 -17.40 13.71 -34.93
CA MET A 98 -16.56 14.34 -35.96
C MET A 98 -16.62 13.59 -37.28
N LEU A 99 -16.70 12.26 -37.24
CA LEU A 99 -16.74 11.40 -38.43
C LEU A 99 -18.15 11.23 -39.01
N ALA A 100 -19.19 11.24 -38.17
CA ALA A 100 -20.58 11.05 -38.56
C ALA A 100 -21.52 11.93 -37.70
N PRO A 101 -21.67 13.23 -38.02
CA PRO A 101 -22.40 14.19 -37.19
C PRO A 101 -23.88 13.87 -36.98
N THR A 102 -24.50 13.14 -37.91
CA THR A 102 -25.92 12.77 -37.88
C THR A 102 -26.19 11.42 -37.20
N ALA A 103 -25.14 10.71 -36.76
CA ALA A 103 -25.32 9.42 -36.11
C ALA A 103 -26.05 9.57 -34.75
N PRO A 104 -27.05 8.73 -34.47
CA PRO A 104 -27.81 8.81 -33.22
C PRO A 104 -26.92 8.52 -32.01
N ALA A 105 -27.23 9.17 -30.88
CA ALA A 105 -26.59 8.88 -29.60
C ALA A 105 -26.82 7.42 -29.20
N ARG A 106 -25.77 6.76 -28.69
CA ARG A 106 -25.76 5.33 -28.40
C ARG A 106 -25.80 5.07 -26.90
N PRO A 107 -26.98 4.90 -26.27
CA PRO A 107 -27.10 4.73 -24.81
C PRO A 107 -26.40 3.46 -24.29
N TRP A 108 -26.18 2.46 -25.14
CA TRP A 108 -25.41 1.26 -24.78
C TRP A 108 -23.94 1.54 -24.46
N LEU A 109 -23.38 2.67 -24.90
CA LEU A 109 -22.00 3.05 -24.59
C LEU A 109 -21.80 3.28 -23.09
N GLY A 110 -22.81 3.85 -22.40
CA GLY A 110 -22.77 4.03 -20.95
C GLY A 110 -22.69 2.69 -20.20
N TRP A 111 -23.48 1.70 -20.63
CA TRP A 111 -23.42 0.34 -20.09
C TRP A 111 -22.08 -0.34 -20.37
N GLY A 112 -21.51 -0.15 -21.57
CA GLY A 112 -20.17 -0.65 -21.91
C GLY A 112 -19.08 -0.08 -21.00
N VAL A 113 -19.13 1.23 -20.71
CA VAL A 113 -18.22 1.86 -19.75
C VAL A 113 -18.40 1.30 -18.34
N LEU A 114 -19.63 1.17 -17.84
CA LEU A 114 -19.87 0.60 -16.51
C LEU A 114 -19.38 -0.86 -16.41
N ALA A 115 -19.57 -1.66 -17.46
CA ALA A 115 -19.04 -3.01 -17.54
C ALA A 115 -17.50 -3.02 -17.50
N ALA A 116 -16.84 -2.14 -18.25
CA ALA A 116 -15.39 -2.01 -18.25
C ALA A 116 -14.85 -1.57 -16.87
N VAL A 117 -15.54 -0.65 -16.18
CA VAL A 117 -15.22 -0.25 -14.81
C VAL A 117 -15.34 -1.45 -13.86
N ALA A 118 -16.48 -2.16 -13.88
CA ALA A 118 -16.71 -3.31 -13.01
C ALA A 118 -15.66 -4.42 -13.22
N LEU A 119 -15.38 -4.77 -14.48
CA LEU A 119 -14.39 -5.80 -14.83
C LEU A 119 -12.97 -5.38 -14.44
N SER A 120 -12.58 -4.12 -14.72
CA SER A 120 -11.25 -3.61 -14.38
C SER A 120 -11.05 -3.52 -12.87
N SER A 121 -12.06 -3.07 -12.12
CA SER A 121 -12.02 -3.01 -10.66
C SER A 121 -11.96 -4.42 -10.05
N ALA A 122 -12.75 -5.37 -10.55
CA ALA A 122 -12.69 -6.77 -10.11
C ALA A 122 -11.31 -7.39 -10.39
N TYR A 123 -10.76 -7.15 -11.58
CA TYR A 123 -9.41 -7.59 -11.94
C TYR A 123 -8.34 -6.95 -11.04
N ALA A 124 -8.44 -5.66 -10.75
CA ALA A 124 -7.51 -4.95 -9.87
C ALA A 124 -7.54 -5.52 -8.44
N VAL A 125 -8.73 -5.80 -7.89
CA VAL A 125 -8.87 -6.43 -6.57
C VAL A 125 -8.30 -7.84 -6.57
N TRP A 126 -8.61 -8.65 -7.59
CA TRP A 126 -8.04 -10.00 -7.73
C TRP A 126 -6.51 -9.97 -7.84
N ASN A 127 -5.97 -9.04 -8.64
CA ASN A 127 -4.53 -8.87 -8.82
C ASN A 127 -3.82 -8.35 -7.55
N ALA A 128 -4.48 -7.49 -6.77
CA ALA A 128 -3.96 -7.04 -5.47
C ALA A 128 -4.05 -8.13 -4.39
N ALA A 129 -4.96 -9.10 -4.55
CA ALA A 129 -5.16 -10.16 -3.57
C ALA A 129 -4.12 -11.29 -3.66
N ARG A 130 -3.66 -11.62 -4.87
CA ARG A 130 -2.72 -12.73 -5.16
C ARG A 130 -1.29 -12.46 -4.68
N LEU A 131 -0.50 -13.51 -4.63
CA LEU A 131 0.95 -13.42 -4.40
C LEU A 131 1.64 -12.74 -5.60
N PRO A 132 2.73 -12.00 -5.36
CA PRO A 132 3.51 -11.39 -6.43
C PRO A 132 4.11 -12.47 -7.33
N ALA A 133 4.24 -12.16 -8.62
CA ALA A 133 4.96 -13.01 -9.55
C ALA A 133 6.47 -12.84 -9.33
N VAL A 134 7.22 -13.94 -9.50
CA VAL A 134 8.68 -13.88 -9.54
C VAL A 134 9.09 -13.43 -10.94
N VAL A 135 9.86 -12.35 -11.01
CA VAL A 135 10.46 -11.86 -12.26
C VAL A 135 11.97 -12.01 -12.13
N THR A 136 12.57 -12.83 -12.98
CA THR A 136 14.02 -13.03 -13.02
C THR A 136 14.62 -12.05 -14.02
N VAL A 137 15.60 -11.27 -13.57
CA VAL A 137 16.34 -10.31 -14.40
C VAL A 137 17.82 -10.65 -14.30
N GLU A 138 18.45 -10.92 -15.44
CA GLU A 138 19.89 -11.11 -15.52
C GLU A 138 20.57 -9.74 -15.60
N VAL A 139 21.51 -9.49 -14.69
CA VAL A 139 22.24 -8.22 -14.61
C VAL A 139 23.70 -8.48 -14.96
N VAL A 140 24.09 -8.13 -16.19
CA VAL A 140 25.45 -8.29 -16.69
C VAL A 140 26.29 -7.07 -16.30
N LEU A 141 27.34 -7.31 -15.50
CA LEU A 141 28.25 -6.26 -15.03
C LEU A 141 29.65 -6.52 -15.60
N PRO A 142 30.21 -5.62 -16.46
CA PRO A 142 31.47 -5.85 -17.16
C PRO A 142 32.70 -6.08 -16.26
N ARG A 143 32.62 -5.69 -14.98
CA ARG A 143 33.71 -5.80 -14.00
C ARG A 143 33.29 -6.62 -12.77
N LEU A 144 32.32 -7.52 -12.94
CA LEU A 144 31.95 -8.42 -11.85
C LEU A 144 33.08 -9.43 -11.60
N PRO A 145 33.55 -9.58 -10.35
CA PRO A 145 34.46 -10.66 -10.02
C PRO A 145 33.85 -12.01 -10.39
N ALA A 146 34.64 -12.91 -11.00
CA ALA A 146 34.17 -14.23 -11.41
C ALA A 146 33.58 -15.06 -10.25
N SER A 147 33.99 -14.80 -9.00
CA SER A 147 33.43 -15.44 -7.81
C SER A 147 31.98 -15.06 -7.49
N LEU A 148 31.45 -14.01 -8.14
CA LEU A 148 30.06 -13.56 -8.01
C LEU A 148 29.25 -13.84 -9.28
N ASP A 149 29.84 -14.52 -10.27
CA ASP A 149 29.08 -14.99 -11.42
C ASP A 149 28.06 -16.04 -10.97
N GLY A 150 26.82 -15.89 -11.42
CA GLY A 150 25.68 -16.68 -10.92
C GLY A 150 25.18 -16.31 -9.52
N PHE A 151 25.71 -15.25 -8.88
CA PHE A 151 25.20 -14.79 -7.58
C PHE A 151 23.76 -14.27 -7.71
N THR A 152 22.86 -14.82 -6.90
CA THR A 152 21.43 -14.55 -6.97
C THR A 152 20.96 -13.65 -5.83
N ILE A 153 20.22 -12.59 -6.19
CA ILE A 153 19.59 -11.69 -5.23
C ILE A 153 18.09 -11.72 -5.44
N VAL A 154 17.34 -12.05 -4.40
CA VAL A 154 15.90 -11.82 -4.36
C VAL A 154 15.64 -10.48 -3.70
N GLN A 155 15.13 -9.53 -4.47
CA GLN A 155 14.69 -8.23 -3.96
C GLN A 155 13.18 -8.24 -3.76
N ILE A 156 12.74 -7.84 -2.56
CA ILE A 156 11.34 -7.59 -2.23
C ILE A 156 11.24 -6.12 -1.86
N SER A 157 10.31 -5.39 -2.48
CA SER A 157 10.06 -3.98 -2.16
C SER A 157 8.63 -3.76 -1.66
N ASP A 158 8.45 -2.70 -0.87
CA ASP A 158 7.15 -2.09 -0.56
C ASP A 158 6.11 -3.10 -0.05
N LEU A 159 6.53 -3.93 0.93
CA LEU A 159 5.68 -4.96 1.51
C LEU A 159 4.46 -4.38 2.25
N HIS A 160 4.54 -3.14 2.76
CA HIS A 160 3.42 -2.45 3.40
C HIS A 160 2.65 -3.35 4.40
N VAL A 161 3.39 -4.06 5.26
CA VAL A 161 2.80 -5.00 6.22
C VAL A 161 1.92 -4.23 7.20
N GLY A 162 0.66 -4.64 7.34
CA GLY A 162 -0.31 -3.96 8.19
C GLY A 162 -1.70 -3.92 7.58
N LEU A 163 -2.21 -2.71 7.36
CA LEU A 163 -3.56 -2.51 6.82
C LEU A 163 -3.69 -3.05 5.39
N THR A 164 -2.65 -2.88 4.57
CA THR A 164 -2.67 -3.21 3.14
C THR A 164 -2.28 -4.66 2.87
N VAL A 165 -1.28 -5.18 3.60
CA VAL A 165 -0.79 -6.55 3.44
C VAL A 165 -0.94 -7.35 4.75
N PRO A 166 -1.84 -8.36 4.79
CA PRO A 166 -2.02 -9.19 5.97
C PRO A 166 -0.86 -10.17 6.16
N LEU A 167 -0.59 -10.56 7.40
CA LEU A 167 0.51 -11.47 7.76
C LEU A 167 0.49 -12.81 7.01
N LYS A 168 -0.70 -13.36 6.74
CA LYS A 168 -0.85 -14.60 5.96
C LYS A 168 -0.25 -14.49 4.55
N ARG A 169 -0.30 -13.30 3.93
CA ARG A 169 0.33 -13.08 2.62
C ARG A 169 1.85 -13.11 2.73
N LEU A 170 2.40 -12.59 3.82
CA LEU A 170 3.85 -12.60 4.07
C LEU A 170 4.39 -14.03 4.22
N GLU A 171 3.65 -14.93 4.85
CA GLU A 171 4.01 -16.35 4.93
C GLU A 171 4.11 -16.99 3.53
N GLY A 172 3.16 -16.67 2.64
CA GLY A 172 3.19 -17.13 1.25
C GLY A 172 4.37 -16.57 0.45
N ILE A 173 4.71 -15.29 0.66
CA ILE A 173 5.90 -14.67 0.06
C ILE A 173 7.16 -15.34 0.57
N ALA A 174 7.29 -15.56 1.88
CA ALA A 174 8.45 -16.21 2.47
C ALA A 174 8.66 -17.63 1.91
N ALA A 175 7.58 -18.42 1.80
CA ALA A 175 7.63 -19.75 1.19
C ALA A 175 7.98 -19.72 -0.31
N MET A 176 7.62 -18.66 -1.03
CA MET A 176 8.02 -18.47 -2.43
C MET A 176 9.51 -18.17 -2.55
N VAL A 177 10.04 -17.30 -1.70
CA VAL A 177 11.45 -16.91 -1.68
C VAL A 177 12.35 -18.07 -1.29
N ASP A 178 11.93 -18.87 -0.31
CA ASP A 178 12.69 -20.05 0.14
C ASP A 178 12.92 -21.07 -1.00
N LYS A 179 11.93 -21.23 -1.89
CA LYS A 179 12.02 -22.09 -3.08
C LYS A 179 12.96 -21.57 -4.17
N LEU A 180 13.31 -20.29 -4.14
CA LEU A 180 14.24 -19.70 -5.11
C LEU A 180 15.71 -19.96 -4.74
N HIS A 181 15.99 -20.42 -3.51
CA HIS A 181 17.33 -20.65 -2.99
C HIS A 181 18.32 -19.50 -3.27
N PRO A 182 17.98 -18.23 -2.95
CA PRO A 182 18.85 -17.10 -3.27
C PRO A 182 20.07 -17.02 -2.36
N ASP A 183 21.16 -16.45 -2.87
CA ASP A 183 22.36 -16.16 -2.07
C ASP A 183 22.15 -14.96 -1.12
N LEU A 184 21.28 -14.02 -1.51
CA LEU A 184 20.93 -12.84 -0.72
C LEU A 184 19.44 -12.47 -0.88
N ILE A 185 18.80 -12.12 0.23
CA ILE A 185 17.49 -11.45 0.23
C ILE A 185 17.70 -9.97 0.55
N ALA A 186 17.28 -9.11 -0.37
CA ALA A 186 17.24 -7.66 -0.18
C ALA A 186 15.80 -7.20 0.09
N LEU A 187 15.57 -6.65 1.29
CA LEU A 187 14.31 -5.99 1.63
C LEU A 187 14.47 -4.48 1.42
N THR A 188 13.69 -3.92 0.52
CA THR A 188 13.79 -2.52 0.07
C THR A 188 12.45 -1.80 0.20
N GLY A 189 12.44 -0.46 0.15
CA GLY A 189 11.21 0.33 0.25
C GLY A 189 10.51 0.22 1.60
N ASP A 190 9.18 0.41 1.60
CA ASP A 190 8.39 0.50 2.83
C ASP A 190 7.95 -0.88 3.34
N LEU A 191 8.41 -1.27 4.52
CA LEU A 191 8.12 -2.59 5.08
C LEU A 191 6.82 -2.65 5.87
N VAL A 192 6.43 -1.57 6.56
CA VAL A 192 5.32 -1.58 7.54
C VAL A 192 4.51 -0.29 7.45
N ASP A 193 3.18 -0.42 7.31
CA ASP A 193 2.25 0.73 7.18
C ASP A 193 1.97 1.45 8.51
N GLN A 194 2.00 0.71 9.62
CA GLN A 194 1.69 1.25 10.94
C GLN A 194 2.68 0.70 11.97
N ALA A 195 3.62 1.54 12.39
CA ALA A 195 4.42 1.28 13.59
C ALA A 195 3.56 1.49 14.86
N ARG A 196 2.55 0.65 15.08
CA ARG A 196 1.93 0.56 16.41
C ARG A 196 2.86 -0.31 17.27
N PRO A 197 3.33 0.15 18.44
CA PRO A 197 4.14 -0.69 19.30
C PRO A 197 3.35 -1.99 19.57
N PRO A 198 3.99 -3.16 19.46
CA PRO A 198 3.29 -4.43 19.66
C PRO A 198 2.60 -4.38 21.02
N ARG A 199 1.28 -4.58 21.04
CA ARG A 199 0.59 -4.92 22.28
C ARG A 199 1.25 -6.19 22.77
N LYS A 200 1.79 -6.19 23.99
CA LYS A 200 2.47 -7.34 24.58
C LYS A 200 1.66 -8.60 24.25
N PRO A 201 2.20 -9.54 23.46
CA PRO A 201 1.46 -10.77 23.20
C PRO A 201 1.21 -11.43 24.55
N SER A 202 -0.03 -11.89 24.78
CA SER A 202 -0.23 -12.87 25.83
C SER A 202 0.67 -14.06 25.52
N PRO A 203 1.29 -14.70 26.52
CA PRO A 203 2.21 -15.81 26.30
C PRO A 203 1.44 -16.97 25.66
N ARG A 204 1.48 -17.03 24.33
CA ARG A 204 1.12 -18.19 23.55
C ARG A 204 2.44 -18.83 23.10
N PRO A 205 2.64 -20.13 23.32
CA PRO A 205 3.84 -20.79 22.82
C PRO A 205 3.90 -20.64 21.29
N ALA A 206 5.00 -20.08 20.80
CA ALA A 206 5.25 -19.98 19.38
C ALA A 206 5.41 -21.39 18.77
N PRO A 207 4.93 -21.64 17.54
CA PRO A 207 5.29 -22.86 16.84
C PRO A 207 6.80 -22.91 16.65
N ALA A 208 7.41 -24.05 16.96
CA ALA A 208 8.83 -24.27 16.83
C ALA A 208 9.23 -24.18 15.35
N PHE A 209 10.02 -23.16 15.01
CA PHE A 209 10.64 -23.03 13.70
C PHE A 209 11.94 -23.85 13.73
N THR A 210 11.99 -24.97 13.01
CA THR A 210 13.23 -25.74 12.81
C THR A 210 14.13 -24.99 11.83
N PRO A 211 15.38 -24.66 12.19
CA PRO A 211 16.30 -23.99 11.27
C PRO A 211 16.77 -24.96 10.17
N GLY A 212 16.31 -24.75 8.94
CA GLY A 212 17.05 -25.12 7.74
C GLY A 212 18.24 -24.18 7.57
N THR A 213 19.35 -24.68 7.02
CA THR A 213 20.69 -24.06 6.98
C THR A 213 20.83 -22.82 6.07
N ALA A 214 19.95 -21.82 6.20
CA ALA A 214 20.12 -20.53 5.54
C ALA A 214 20.68 -19.50 6.53
N LYS A 215 21.92 -19.05 6.30
CA LYS A 215 22.50 -17.89 7.01
C LYS A 215 21.88 -16.63 6.42
N TRP A 216 20.77 -16.17 7.01
CA TRP A 216 20.12 -14.93 6.59
C TRP A 216 20.97 -13.71 6.97
N ARG A 217 21.31 -12.87 5.98
CA ARG A 217 21.90 -11.54 6.21
C ARG A 217 20.93 -10.48 5.68
N CYS A 218 20.12 -9.91 6.57
CA CYS A 218 19.25 -8.78 6.22
C CYS A 218 20.05 -7.47 6.24
N SER A 219 20.12 -6.77 5.11
CA SER A 219 20.51 -5.36 5.06
C SER A 219 19.30 -4.54 4.60
N ALA A 220 18.64 -3.86 5.53
CA ALA A 220 17.59 -2.90 5.21
C ALA A 220 18.21 -1.53 4.93
N THR A 221 17.95 -0.96 3.75
CA THR A 221 18.26 0.45 3.45
C THR A 221 17.01 1.25 3.80
N THR A 222 17.03 1.98 4.91
CA THR A 222 15.85 2.70 5.40
C THR A 222 15.72 4.07 4.73
N SER A 223 14.62 4.29 4.00
CA SER A 223 14.14 5.62 3.65
C SER A 223 13.42 6.25 4.85
N SER A 224 14.03 7.31 5.37
CA SER A 224 13.55 8.42 6.24
C SER A 224 12.64 8.22 7.47
N THR A 225 12.12 7.04 7.82
CA THR A 225 11.18 6.98 8.99
C THR A 225 11.38 5.85 9.98
N THR A 226 12.41 5.01 9.83
CA THR A 226 12.66 3.91 10.79
C THR A 226 14.15 3.78 11.09
N ALA A 227 14.59 4.41 12.19
CA ALA A 227 15.94 4.24 12.70
C ALA A 227 15.98 3.05 13.68
N TRP A 228 16.60 1.95 13.25
CA TRP A 228 16.98 0.85 14.15
C TRP A 228 18.36 1.17 14.76
N LYS A 229 18.45 1.33 16.09
CA LYS A 229 19.75 1.40 16.76
C LYS A 229 20.35 -0.01 16.83
N THR A 230 21.41 -0.26 16.07
CA THR A 230 22.30 -1.40 16.31
C THR A 230 23.09 -1.18 17.61
N PRO A 231 23.15 -2.14 18.55
CA PRO A 231 24.10 -2.06 19.66
C PRO A 231 25.53 -2.02 19.10
N ARG A 232 26.36 -1.10 19.60
CA ARG A 232 27.80 -1.10 19.26
C ARG A 232 28.41 -2.45 19.68
N PRO A 233 29.29 -3.05 18.86
CA PRO A 233 30.01 -4.25 19.29
C PRO A 233 30.93 -3.87 20.46
N ALA A 234 30.69 -4.43 21.64
CA ALA A 234 31.67 -4.44 22.70
C ALA A 234 32.82 -5.35 22.23
N SER A 235 34.03 -4.78 22.17
CA SER A 235 35.26 -5.49 21.88
C SER A 235 35.52 -6.56 22.95
N ARG A 236 35.31 -7.84 22.62
CA ARG A 236 35.96 -9.00 23.27
C ARG A 236 36.02 -10.16 22.29
N ALA A 237 37.18 -10.80 22.26
CA ALA A 237 37.57 -11.87 21.36
C ALA A 237 36.60 -13.06 21.41
N ALA A 238 36.41 -13.70 20.26
CA ALA A 238 35.57 -14.87 20.09
C ALA A 238 36.21 -16.12 20.69
N GLU A 239 35.47 -16.87 21.51
CA GLU A 239 35.71 -18.30 21.74
C GLU A 239 34.89 -19.13 20.75
N PRO A 240 35.42 -20.27 20.25
CA PRO A 240 34.71 -21.11 19.30
C PRO A 240 33.78 -22.08 20.04
N GLY A 241 32.47 -21.95 19.83
CA GLY A 241 31.48 -22.93 20.25
C GLY A 241 30.44 -22.41 21.24
N SER A 242 29.55 -21.51 20.80
CA SER A 242 28.21 -21.46 21.36
C SER A 242 27.21 -20.88 20.37
N CYS A 243 26.10 -21.59 20.19
CA CYS A 243 24.97 -21.21 19.37
C CYS A 243 24.20 -20.10 20.09
N ALA A 244 24.52 -18.84 19.82
CA ALA A 244 23.80 -17.70 20.38
C ALA A 244 22.60 -17.33 19.49
N THR A 245 21.42 -17.83 19.87
CA THR A 245 20.12 -17.31 19.44
C THR A 245 20.00 -15.85 19.88
N ARG A 246 20.25 -14.91 18.96
CA ARG A 246 19.97 -13.49 19.22
C ARG A 246 18.47 -13.24 19.04
N SER A 247 17.75 -13.23 20.16
CA SER A 247 16.40 -12.69 20.23
C SER A 247 16.45 -11.17 20.12
N TRP A 248 15.62 -10.60 19.25
CA TRP A 248 15.47 -9.15 19.11
C TRP A 248 14.39 -8.68 20.09
N THR A 249 14.77 -7.96 21.14
CA THR A 249 13.84 -7.30 22.06
C THR A 249 13.81 -5.80 21.81
N TRP A 250 12.62 -5.26 21.55
CA TRP A 250 12.39 -3.82 21.45
C TRP A 250 12.39 -3.22 22.87
N GLN A 251 13.44 -2.49 23.24
CA GLN A 251 13.45 -1.64 24.43
C GLN A 251 13.12 -0.20 24.02
N GLY A 252 11.87 0.22 24.25
CA GLY A 252 11.49 1.62 24.18
C GLY A 252 12.21 2.42 25.27
N SER A 253 13.07 3.36 24.88
CA SER A 253 13.73 4.27 25.82
C SER A 253 12.72 5.28 26.37
N ARG A 254 12.27 5.10 27.61
CA ARG A 254 11.89 6.23 28.45
C ARG A 254 13.17 6.83 28.99
N SER A 255 13.53 8.04 28.56
CA SER A 255 14.49 8.85 29.29
C SER A 255 13.85 9.27 30.61
N ARG A 256 14.15 8.53 31.70
CA ARG A 256 14.07 9.05 33.07
C ARG A 256 15.46 9.49 33.49
N GLY A 257 15.58 10.78 33.79
CA GLY A 257 16.60 11.45 34.60
C GLY A 257 16.00 12.84 34.82
N SER A 258 15.77 13.34 36.02
CA SER A 258 16.67 13.36 37.17
C SER A 258 15.91 13.31 38.50
N THR A 259 16.64 12.81 39.49
CA THR A 259 16.39 12.85 40.93
C THR A 259 16.34 14.28 41.49
N THR A 260 15.34 14.60 42.32
CA THR A 260 15.47 15.43 43.53
C THR A 260 14.34 15.12 44.52
N SER A 261 14.67 15.13 45.80
CA SER A 261 13.99 14.60 46.98
C SER A 261 12.97 15.56 47.65
N TRP A 262 11.81 15.00 48.05
CA TRP A 262 10.89 15.18 49.23
C TRP A 262 11.13 16.28 50.31
N PRO A 263 10.17 16.65 51.23
CA PRO A 263 8.77 16.19 51.51
C PRO A 263 7.75 17.36 51.81
N PRO A 264 6.74 17.28 52.71
CA PRO A 264 5.31 17.24 52.36
C PRO A 264 4.44 18.41 52.91
N ALA A 265 3.27 18.62 52.29
CA ALA A 265 1.99 19.00 52.92
C ALA A 265 0.87 18.82 51.89
#